data_AF-A0A9Q9DSS2-F1
#
_entry.id   AF-A0A9Q9DSS2-F1
#
_cell.length_a   1.000
_cell.length_b   1.000
_cell.length_c   1.000
_cell.angle_alpha   90.00
_cell.angle_beta   90.00
_cell.angle_gamma   90.00
#
_symmetry.space_group_name_H-M   'P 1'
#
loop_
_entity.id
_entity.type
_entity.pdbx_description
1 polymer ?
#
loop_
_entity_poly.entity_id
_entity_poly.type
_entity_poly.pdbx_seq_one_letter_code
_entity_poly.pdbx_strand_id
1 'polypeptide(L)'
;MQRIQKQRFHISEEYEKKIDRLEDRLNSIDKGLFLIASKLDVGDLQVIPGEHISQKTPLSVQRFSHNFATETHVLAPVPYEGETGISTQSSYVQELLVQLVGGTPSVGWNADVKNALTALGKLATQQNRDTVPIRSTIQPLVDRSLARTDVANLALPPWSVVRIAIEKAMEHPTMIFATLISMLKMENLYEIIENSYHCPVTCGAPRRLLAYGVLFNIFTEYSQVPWHGIDKKTLVETHFEVAISQLDMFLPASYENIMALSLGTACAVEMCKPSLAWVLVANAAELCKSLGYHRFETMINDTEEDQRAKIDLFWLIFMFDKQLSLRLGRASTIQDWDVSLPLPAAKKTPINSFEESNMICYWVKVAKIQGQVYEKLFSPVTYTKSPSARGQIARNLVDAMGSGLERKRLCKRDAFHESTEPERDRIAFQGQARFA
;
A
#
# COMPACT_ATOMS: atom_id res chain seq x y z
N MET A 1 19.22 10.23 -73.51
CA MET A 1 18.99 10.56 -72.09
C MET A 1 17.76 11.45 -71.98
N GLN A 2 16.61 10.93 -71.55
CA GLN A 2 15.48 11.76 -71.09
C GLN A 2 15.40 11.64 -69.57
N ARG A 3 15.57 12.77 -68.89
CA ARG A 3 15.66 12.91 -67.44
C ARG A 3 14.29 12.83 -66.80
N ILE A 4 14.19 11.95 -65.80
CA ILE A 4 13.10 11.82 -64.82
C ILE A 4 13.14 13.05 -63.91
N GLN A 5 12.20 13.98 -64.07
CA GLN A 5 12.08 15.12 -63.15
C GLN A 5 10.64 15.65 -63.06
N LYS A 6 9.69 14.82 -62.62
CA LYS A 6 8.33 15.28 -62.23
C LYS A 6 7.68 14.57 -61.04
N GLN A 7 8.37 13.65 -60.35
CA GLN A 7 7.75 12.85 -59.28
C GLN A 7 8.12 13.26 -57.84
N ARG A 8 9.17 14.07 -57.64
CA ARG A 8 9.64 14.46 -56.29
C ARG A 8 8.85 15.61 -55.63
N PHE A 9 8.28 16.53 -56.41
CA PHE A 9 7.58 17.70 -55.85
C PHE A 9 6.19 17.38 -55.29
N HIS A 10 5.44 16.46 -55.93
CA HIS A 10 4.08 16.11 -55.49
C HIS A 10 4.06 15.35 -54.15
N ILE A 11 5.13 14.59 -53.88
CA ILE A 11 5.27 13.80 -52.65
C ILE A 11 5.55 14.73 -51.45
N SER A 12 6.30 15.82 -51.65
CA SER A 12 6.60 16.79 -50.58
C SER A 12 5.34 17.49 -50.09
N GLU A 13 4.44 17.88 -50.99
CA GLU A 13 3.19 18.57 -50.66
C GLU A 13 2.19 17.65 -49.93
N GLU A 14 2.18 16.35 -50.25
CA GLU A 14 1.39 15.35 -49.51
C GLU A 14 1.95 15.07 -48.11
N TYR A 15 3.27 15.11 -47.93
CA TYR A 15 3.89 14.99 -46.61
C TYR A 15 3.64 16.23 -45.76
N GLU A 16 3.72 17.43 -46.34
CA GLU A 16 3.45 18.70 -45.66
C GLU A 16 1.99 18.74 -45.16
N LYS A 17 1.02 18.40 -46.03
CA LYS A 17 -0.39 18.26 -45.63
C LYS A 17 -0.63 17.19 -44.56
N LYS A 18 0.16 16.11 -44.53
CA LYS A 18 0.09 15.09 -43.46
C LYS A 18 0.67 15.60 -42.15
N ILE A 19 1.74 16.39 -42.20
CA ILE A 19 2.37 17.01 -41.02
C ILE A 19 1.42 18.04 -40.42
N ASP A 20 0.84 18.92 -41.22
CA ASP A 20 -0.14 19.91 -40.76
C ASP A 20 -1.34 19.24 -40.10
N ARG A 21 -1.85 18.15 -40.70
CA ARG A 21 -2.95 17.36 -40.13
C ARG A 21 -2.57 16.66 -38.83
N LEU A 22 -1.30 16.27 -38.66
CA LEU A 22 -0.81 15.68 -37.41
C LEU A 22 -0.66 16.74 -36.33
N GLU A 23 -0.17 17.93 -36.68
CA GLU A 23 -0.03 19.08 -35.78
C GLU A 23 -1.39 19.57 -35.28
N ASP A 24 -2.39 19.66 -36.16
CA ASP A 24 -3.76 19.98 -35.78
C ASP A 24 -4.38 18.95 -34.83
N ARG A 25 -4.08 17.66 -35.05
CA ARG A 25 -4.54 16.57 -34.18
C ARG A 25 -3.86 16.62 -32.81
N LEU A 26 -2.56 16.90 -32.77
CA LEU A 26 -1.80 17.08 -31.54
C LEU A 26 -2.34 18.26 -30.74
N ASN A 27 -2.56 19.41 -31.39
CA ASN A 27 -3.16 20.58 -30.76
C ASN A 27 -4.59 20.31 -30.24
N SER A 28 -5.37 19.48 -30.93
CA SER A 28 -6.69 19.07 -30.45
C SER A 28 -6.62 18.11 -29.26
N ILE A 29 -5.63 17.21 -29.22
CA ILE A 29 -5.41 16.29 -28.10
C ILE A 29 -4.91 17.05 -26.87
N ASP A 30 -3.98 17.98 -27.04
CA ASP A 30 -3.48 18.84 -25.96
C ASP A 30 -4.61 19.69 -25.36
N LYS A 31 -5.48 20.26 -26.20
CA LYS A 31 -6.68 20.97 -25.72
C LYS A 31 -7.64 20.04 -24.98
N GLY A 32 -7.83 18.81 -25.45
CA GLY A 32 -8.65 17.80 -24.77
C GLY A 32 -8.08 17.38 -23.42
N LEU A 33 -6.77 17.14 -23.35
CA LEU A 33 -6.04 16.81 -22.12
C LEU A 33 -6.03 17.98 -21.14
N PHE A 34 -5.89 19.21 -21.64
CA PHE A 34 -6.00 20.42 -20.81
C PHE A 34 -7.41 20.60 -20.25
N LEU A 35 -8.47 20.32 -21.04
CA LEU A 35 -9.86 20.31 -20.58
C LEU A 35 -10.13 19.22 -19.52
N ILE A 36 -9.53 18.05 -19.68
CA ILE A 36 -9.61 16.96 -18.69
C ILE A 36 -8.86 17.34 -17.41
N ALA A 37 -7.64 17.87 -17.53
CA ALA A 37 -6.84 18.31 -16.40
C ALA A 37 -7.52 19.44 -15.62
N SER A 38 -8.07 20.44 -16.32
CA SER A 38 -8.81 21.56 -15.70
C SER A 38 -10.15 21.15 -15.08
N LYS A 39 -10.83 20.11 -15.59
CA LYS A 39 -12.04 19.56 -14.95
C LYS A 39 -11.73 18.60 -13.80
N LEU A 40 -10.55 18.00 -13.78
CA LEU A 40 -10.04 17.28 -12.60
C LEU A 40 -9.58 18.26 -11.50
N ASP A 41 -9.25 19.50 -11.87
CA ASP A 41 -8.86 20.58 -10.96
C ASP A 41 -10.04 21.46 -10.48
N VAL A 42 -11.24 21.30 -11.05
CA VAL A 42 -12.44 22.06 -10.66
C VAL A 42 -13.61 21.10 -10.38
N GLY A 43 -13.95 20.99 -9.09
CA GLY A 43 -15.02 20.14 -8.59
C GLY A 43 -16.43 20.60 -8.96
N ASP A 44 -16.91 20.23 -10.14
CA ASP A 44 -18.32 20.30 -10.51
C ASP A 44 -18.94 18.90 -10.58
N LEU A 45 -19.53 18.49 -9.45
CA LEU A 45 -20.44 17.34 -9.35
C LEU A 45 -21.84 17.80 -9.75
N GLN A 46 -22.29 17.48 -10.97
CA GLN A 46 -23.71 17.51 -11.27
C GLN A 46 -24.38 16.18 -10.94
N VAL A 47 -25.50 16.32 -10.22
CA VAL A 47 -26.34 15.33 -9.59
C VAL A 47 -27.16 14.57 -10.64
N ILE A 48 -27.20 13.23 -10.56
CA ILE A 48 -28.25 12.41 -11.19
C ILE A 48 -29.07 11.76 -10.06
N PRO A 49 -30.42 11.79 -10.08
CA PRO A 49 -31.26 11.23 -9.01
C PRO A 49 -31.26 9.71 -9.01
N GLY A 50 -31.17 9.10 -7.83
CA GLY A 50 -31.06 7.66 -7.63
C GLY A 50 -32.35 6.87 -7.82
N GLU A 51 -32.21 5.62 -8.27
CA GLU A 51 -33.27 4.61 -8.28
C GLU A 51 -33.29 3.83 -6.95
N HIS A 52 -34.50 3.70 -6.40
CA HIS A 52 -34.83 2.97 -5.18
C HIS A 52 -34.49 1.48 -5.27
N ILE A 53 -33.66 0.97 -4.35
CA ILE A 53 -33.49 -0.47 -4.15
C ILE A 53 -34.46 -0.96 -3.08
N SER A 54 -35.43 -1.77 -3.52
CA SER A 54 -36.41 -2.45 -2.68
C SER A 54 -35.76 -3.64 -1.97
N GLN A 55 -35.81 -3.66 -0.63
CA GLN A 55 -35.37 -4.78 0.20
C GLN A 55 -36.32 -5.97 0.04
N LYS A 56 -35.79 -7.15 -0.29
CA LYS A 56 -36.47 -8.43 -0.06
C LYS A 56 -35.61 -9.33 0.82
N THR A 57 -36.10 -9.56 2.03
CA THR A 57 -35.73 -10.67 2.91
C THR A 57 -36.16 -11.99 2.27
N PRO A 58 -35.48 -13.11 2.59
CA PRO A 58 -36.28 -14.25 3.04
C PRO A 58 -35.68 -14.98 4.25
N LEU A 59 -36.55 -15.24 5.23
CA LEU A 59 -36.45 -16.36 6.14
C LEU A 59 -36.92 -17.63 5.42
N SER A 60 -36.18 -18.74 5.54
CA SER A 60 -36.79 -20.05 5.80
C SER A 60 -35.72 -21.08 6.18
N VAL A 61 -36.03 -21.83 7.24
CA VAL A 61 -35.28 -22.94 7.81
C VAL A 61 -35.70 -24.22 7.09
N GLN A 62 -34.73 -25.03 6.64
CA GLN A 62 -34.97 -26.47 6.47
C GLN A 62 -33.69 -27.28 6.71
N ARG A 63 -33.76 -28.14 7.72
CA ARG A 63 -32.77 -29.19 8.03
C ARG A 63 -32.94 -30.33 7.03
N PHE A 64 -31.85 -30.85 6.47
CA PHE A 64 -31.72 -32.27 6.13
C PHE A 64 -30.28 -32.76 6.33
N SER A 65 -30.22 -34.01 6.78
CA SER A 65 -29.08 -34.72 7.36
C SER A 65 -28.00 -35.17 6.37
N HIS A 66 -26.81 -35.33 6.92
CA HIS A 66 -25.64 -36.11 6.49
C HIS A 66 -25.79 -37.01 5.24
N ASN A 67 -24.88 -36.82 4.27
CA ASN A 67 -23.93 -37.86 3.86
C ASN A 67 -22.84 -37.33 2.89
N PHE A 68 -21.60 -37.77 3.15
CA PHE A 68 -20.37 -37.71 2.33
C PHE A 68 -19.98 -36.37 1.69
N ALA A 69 -19.06 -35.65 2.37
CA ALA A 69 -18.40 -34.46 1.85
C ALA A 69 -17.45 -34.80 0.69
N THR A 70 -17.96 -34.68 -0.53
CA THR A 70 -17.12 -34.24 -1.65
C THR A 70 -16.90 -32.74 -1.44
N GLU A 71 -15.65 -32.27 -1.39
CA GLU A 71 -15.32 -30.84 -1.34
C GLU A 71 -15.87 -30.16 -2.61
N THR A 72 -17.14 -29.74 -2.58
CA THR A 72 -17.65 -28.77 -3.53
C THR A 72 -16.86 -27.48 -3.32
N HIS A 73 -16.02 -27.14 -4.30
CA HIS A 73 -15.43 -25.82 -4.45
C HIS A 73 -16.57 -24.79 -4.54
N VAL A 74 -17.03 -24.30 -3.39
CA VAL A 74 -17.94 -23.15 -3.34
C VAL A 74 -17.09 -21.96 -3.79
N LEU A 75 -17.29 -21.54 -5.04
CA LEU A 75 -16.70 -20.30 -5.54
C LEU A 75 -17.21 -19.18 -4.63
N ALA A 76 -16.28 -18.57 -3.87
CA ALA A 76 -16.60 -17.44 -3.04
C ALA A 76 -17.16 -16.31 -3.92
N PRO A 77 -18.22 -15.62 -3.50
CA PRO A 77 -18.72 -14.46 -4.22
C PRO A 77 -17.63 -13.39 -4.33
N VAL A 78 -17.72 -12.55 -5.37
CA VAL A 78 -16.79 -11.44 -5.58
C VAL A 78 -16.71 -10.59 -4.31
N PRO A 79 -15.50 -10.31 -3.79
CA PRO A 79 -15.35 -9.49 -2.59
C PRO A 79 -16.00 -8.11 -2.78
N TYR A 80 -16.73 -7.64 -1.75
CA TYR A 80 -17.25 -6.28 -1.75
C TYR A 80 -16.09 -5.28 -1.72
N GLU A 81 -16.00 -4.47 -2.76
CA GLU A 81 -15.13 -3.31 -2.89
C GLU A 81 -16.03 -2.09 -2.68
N GLY A 82 -15.81 -1.31 -1.62
CA GLY A 82 -16.63 -0.12 -1.37
C GLY A 82 -16.39 0.97 -2.43
N GLU A 83 -16.94 2.15 -2.20
CA GLU A 83 -16.97 3.24 -3.19
C GLU A 83 -15.60 3.83 -3.56
N THR A 84 -14.59 3.63 -2.72
CA THR A 84 -13.19 3.98 -2.99
C THR A 84 -12.40 2.87 -3.67
N GLY A 85 -13.03 1.71 -3.90
CA GLY A 85 -12.44 0.57 -4.59
C GLY A 85 -12.06 0.91 -6.03
N ILE A 86 -11.01 0.23 -6.51
CA ILE A 86 -10.44 0.50 -7.83
C ILE A 86 -11.43 0.23 -8.97
N SER A 87 -12.29 -0.78 -8.82
CA SER A 87 -13.33 -1.11 -9.79
C SER A 87 -14.38 0.00 -9.91
N THR A 88 -14.84 0.54 -8.78
CA THR A 88 -15.79 1.67 -8.71
C THR A 88 -15.19 2.93 -9.32
N GLN A 89 -13.95 3.28 -8.94
CA GLN A 89 -13.26 4.46 -9.48
C GLN A 89 -12.98 4.31 -10.99
N SER A 90 -12.59 3.12 -11.45
CA SER A 90 -12.38 2.84 -12.87
C SER A 90 -13.67 3.00 -13.67
N SER A 91 -14.80 2.51 -13.14
CA SER A 91 -16.12 2.65 -13.76
C SER A 91 -16.53 4.13 -13.85
N TYR A 92 -16.35 4.90 -12.78
CA TYR A 92 -16.64 6.35 -12.77
C TYR A 92 -15.81 7.12 -13.80
N VAL A 93 -14.48 6.87 -13.85
CA VAL A 93 -13.59 7.51 -14.83
C VAL A 93 -14.02 7.17 -16.25
N GLN A 94 -14.43 5.93 -16.49
CA GLN A 94 -14.93 5.50 -17.79
C GLN A 94 -16.23 6.24 -18.17
N GLU A 95 -17.19 6.34 -17.27
CA GLU A 95 -18.46 7.05 -17.50
C GLU A 95 -18.21 8.53 -17.82
N LEU A 96 -17.35 9.19 -17.05
CA LEU A 96 -16.95 10.57 -17.28
C LEU A 96 -16.28 10.75 -18.65
N LEU A 97 -15.40 9.82 -19.02
CA LEU A 97 -14.71 9.83 -20.31
C LEU A 97 -15.67 9.61 -21.48
N VAL A 98 -16.68 8.75 -21.33
CA VAL A 98 -17.79 8.59 -22.30
C VAL A 98 -18.58 9.88 -22.44
N GLN A 99 -18.93 10.53 -21.33
CA GLN A 99 -19.69 11.79 -21.36
C GLN A 99 -18.91 12.92 -22.04
N LEU A 100 -17.61 13.08 -21.72
CA LEU A 100 -16.76 14.12 -22.29
C LEU A 100 -16.53 13.94 -23.81
N VAL A 101 -16.34 12.69 -24.26
CA VAL A 101 -16.19 12.39 -25.69
C VAL A 101 -17.52 12.51 -26.43
N GLY A 102 -18.64 12.16 -25.80
CA GLY A 102 -19.97 12.36 -26.37
C GLY A 102 -20.36 13.85 -26.51
N GLY A 103 -19.86 14.71 -25.60
CA GLY A 103 -20.12 16.14 -25.59
C GLY A 103 -19.24 16.99 -26.52
N THR A 104 -18.23 16.41 -27.19
CA THR A 104 -17.33 17.14 -28.10
C THR A 104 -17.71 16.92 -29.57
N PRO A 105 -18.22 17.95 -30.29
CA PRO A 105 -18.81 17.80 -31.63
C PRO A 105 -17.85 17.24 -32.70
N SER A 106 -16.54 17.45 -32.56
CA SER A 106 -15.51 16.98 -33.52
C SER A 106 -14.97 15.58 -33.22
N VAL A 107 -15.09 15.09 -31.98
CA VAL A 107 -14.51 13.81 -31.54
C VAL A 107 -15.47 12.64 -31.77
N GLY A 108 -16.78 12.89 -31.76
CA GLY A 108 -17.82 11.89 -32.07
C GLY A 108 -17.71 11.25 -33.47
N TRP A 109 -16.88 11.80 -34.35
CA TRP A 109 -16.69 11.37 -35.74
C TRP A 109 -15.41 10.56 -35.97
N ASN A 110 -14.48 10.54 -35.00
CA ASN A 110 -13.27 9.71 -35.11
C ASN A 110 -13.58 8.28 -34.67
N ALA A 111 -13.73 7.39 -35.65
CA ALA A 111 -13.94 5.96 -35.45
C ALA A 111 -12.88 5.34 -34.50
N ASP A 112 -11.63 5.80 -34.58
CA ASP A 112 -10.54 5.34 -33.73
C ASP A 112 -10.75 5.69 -32.25
N VAL A 113 -11.25 6.89 -31.95
CA VAL A 113 -11.52 7.30 -30.56
C VAL A 113 -12.70 6.53 -29.99
N LYS A 114 -13.77 6.35 -30.79
CA LYS A 114 -14.92 5.54 -30.40
C LYS A 114 -14.54 4.07 -30.21
N ASN A 115 -13.66 3.53 -31.05
CA ASN A 115 -13.13 2.17 -30.92
C ASN A 115 -12.23 2.02 -29.69
N ALA A 116 -11.34 2.99 -29.42
CA ALA A 116 -10.52 3.00 -28.21
C ALA A 116 -11.38 3.12 -26.94
N LEU A 117 -12.42 3.94 -26.95
CA LEU A 117 -13.37 4.05 -25.84
C LEU A 117 -14.18 2.76 -25.63
N THR A 118 -14.59 2.13 -26.73
CA THR A 118 -15.31 0.85 -26.69
C THR A 118 -14.36 -0.26 -26.24
N ALA A 119 -13.08 -0.21 -26.60
CA ALA A 119 -12.06 -1.16 -26.16
C ALA A 119 -11.73 -0.96 -24.68
N LEU A 120 -11.54 0.28 -24.21
CA LEU A 120 -11.40 0.63 -22.79
C LEU A 120 -12.63 0.22 -21.99
N GLY A 121 -13.81 0.51 -22.52
CA GLY A 121 -15.07 0.14 -21.88
C GLY A 121 -15.30 -1.36 -21.88
N LYS A 122 -14.89 -2.07 -22.93
CA LYS A 122 -14.83 -3.54 -22.94
C LYS A 122 -13.79 -4.05 -21.96
N LEU A 123 -12.61 -3.47 -21.83
CA LEU A 123 -11.59 -3.89 -20.87
C LEU A 123 -12.07 -3.69 -19.42
N ALA A 124 -12.71 -2.56 -19.12
CA ALA A 124 -13.27 -2.25 -17.80
C ALA A 124 -14.55 -3.06 -17.48
N THR A 125 -15.41 -3.30 -18.47
CA THR A 125 -16.59 -4.17 -18.28
C THR A 125 -16.25 -5.65 -18.34
N GLN A 126 -15.20 -6.08 -19.04
CA GLN A 126 -14.62 -7.42 -18.96
C GLN A 126 -13.90 -7.61 -17.62
N GLN A 127 -13.29 -6.56 -17.06
CA GLN A 127 -12.87 -6.51 -15.65
C GLN A 127 -14.02 -6.85 -14.69
N ASN A 128 -15.27 -6.54 -15.07
CA ASN A 128 -16.49 -6.79 -14.29
C ASN A 128 -17.30 -8.04 -14.71
N ARG A 129 -17.19 -8.57 -15.95
CA ARG A 129 -18.05 -9.65 -16.48
C ARG A 129 -17.32 -10.87 -17.05
N ASP A 130 -16.19 -10.69 -17.73
CA ASP A 130 -15.42 -11.77 -18.36
C ASP A 130 -14.06 -11.86 -17.68
N THR A 131 -14.02 -12.60 -16.58
CA THR A 131 -12.79 -12.93 -15.86
C THR A 131 -11.92 -13.86 -16.72
N VAL A 132 -11.16 -13.30 -17.66
CA VAL A 132 -9.75 -13.72 -17.77
C VAL A 132 -9.15 -13.29 -16.43
N PRO A 133 -8.80 -14.23 -15.55
CA PRO A 133 -8.63 -13.92 -14.15
C PRO A 133 -7.45 -12.95 -14.02
N ILE A 134 -7.75 -11.70 -13.67
CA ILE A 134 -6.87 -10.99 -12.74
C ILE A 134 -6.89 -11.89 -11.50
N ARG A 135 -5.87 -12.76 -11.43
CA ARG A 135 -5.72 -13.79 -10.41
C ARG A 135 -5.90 -13.25 -8.99
N SER A 136 -5.67 -11.96 -8.73
CA SER A 136 -5.63 -11.42 -7.38
C SER A 136 -6.97 -11.29 -6.62
N THR A 137 -8.14 -11.25 -7.27
CA THR A 137 -9.39 -10.94 -6.54
C THR A 137 -10.29 -12.16 -6.25
N ILE A 138 -10.18 -13.24 -7.03
CA ILE A 138 -10.89 -14.52 -6.81
C ILE A 138 -9.92 -15.64 -6.39
N GLN A 139 -8.60 -15.37 -6.36
CA GLN A 139 -7.69 -16.32 -5.73
C GLN A 139 -8.10 -16.53 -4.28
N PRO A 140 -7.99 -17.77 -3.78
CA PRO A 140 -7.96 -18.02 -2.35
C PRO A 140 -7.04 -16.98 -1.70
N LEU A 141 -7.49 -16.34 -0.62
CA LEU A 141 -6.68 -15.39 0.17
C LEU A 141 -5.25 -15.92 0.39
N VAL A 142 -5.18 -17.25 0.53
CA VAL A 142 -3.97 -18.04 0.62
C VAL A 142 -4.20 -19.34 -0.15
N ASP A 143 -3.20 -19.81 -0.90
CA ASP A 143 -3.27 -21.11 -1.57
C ASP A 143 -3.28 -22.24 -0.54
N ARG A 144 -4.46 -22.82 -0.30
CA ARG A 144 -4.63 -23.90 0.68
C ARG A 144 -3.85 -25.16 0.35
N SER A 145 -3.45 -25.37 -0.91
CA SER A 145 -2.61 -26.51 -1.27
C SER A 145 -1.23 -26.41 -0.61
N LEU A 146 -0.72 -25.19 -0.42
CA LEU A 146 0.56 -24.93 0.23
C LEU A 146 0.57 -25.27 1.73
N ALA A 147 -0.60 -25.32 2.37
CA ALA A 147 -0.70 -25.70 3.79
C ALA A 147 -0.18 -27.12 4.05
N ARG A 148 -0.28 -28.01 3.04
CA ARG A 148 0.19 -29.40 3.11
C ARG A 148 1.65 -29.57 2.68
N THR A 149 2.30 -28.50 2.22
CA THR A 149 3.68 -28.56 1.74
C THR A 149 4.64 -28.86 2.88
N ASP A 150 5.52 -29.83 2.68
CA ASP A 150 6.61 -30.12 3.59
C ASP A 150 7.72 -29.07 3.44
N VAL A 151 7.89 -28.28 4.49
CA VAL A 151 8.86 -27.17 4.53
C VAL A 151 10.30 -27.68 4.39
N ALA A 152 10.59 -28.93 4.78
CA ALA A 152 11.93 -29.51 4.68
C ALA A 152 12.38 -29.76 3.23
N ASN A 153 11.44 -29.91 2.30
CA ASN A 153 11.73 -30.22 0.89
C ASN A 153 11.80 -28.96 0.01
N LEU A 154 11.53 -27.79 0.57
CA LEU A 154 11.57 -26.53 -0.18
C LEU A 154 13.02 -26.09 -0.42
N ALA A 155 13.32 -25.70 -1.65
CA ALA A 155 14.61 -25.11 -1.99
C ALA A 155 14.83 -23.81 -1.21
N LEU A 156 16.06 -23.58 -0.75
CA LEU A 156 16.46 -22.39 -0.02
C LEU A 156 17.62 -21.68 -0.74
N PRO A 157 17.69 -20.33 -0.70
CA PRO A 157 18.90 -19.62 -1.10
C PRO A 157 20.07 -20.06 -0.23
N PRO A 158 21.30 -20.22 -0.73
CA PRO A 158 22.43 -20.66 0.10
C PRO A 158 22.61 -19.79 1.35
N TRP A 159 22.83 -20.41 2.52
CA TRP A 159 22.97 -19.70 3.81
C TRP A 159 24.05 -18.62 3.79
N SER A 160 25.16 -18.87 3.08
CA SER A 160 26.23 -17.88 2.90
C SER A 160 25.73 -16.58 2.26
N VAL A 161 24.81 -16.66 1.30
CA VAL A 161 24.19 -15.50 0.69
C VAL A 161 23.24 -14.81 1.67
N VAL A 162 22.42 -15.58 2.38
CA VAL A 162 21.47 -15.05 3.36
C VAL A 162 22.21 -14.25 4.44
N ARG A 163 23.32 -14.78 4.96
CA ARG A 163 24.17 -14.08 5.92
C ARG A 163 24.71 -12.75 5.37
N ILE A 164 25.31 -12.76 4.17
CA ILE A 164 25.83 -11.53 3.54
C ILE A 164 24.70 -10.52 3.31
N ALA A 165 23.49 -10.98 2.97
CA ALA A 165 22.35 -10.11 2.78
C ALA A 165 21.90 -9.44 4.09
N ILE A 166 21.85 -10.20 5.19
CA ILE A 166 21.55 -9.66 6.53
C ILE A 166 22.63 -8.66 6.96
N GLU A 167 23.91 -9.04 6.85
CA GLU A 167 25.04 -8.17 7.20
C GLU A 167 24.99 -6.85 6.43
N LYS A 168 24.78 -6.92 5.11
CA LYS A 168 24.65 -5.73 4.26
C LYS A 168 23.46 -4.85 4.65
N ALA A 169 22.32 -5.46 4.96
CA ALA A 169 21.13 -4.74 5.36
C ALA A 169 21.31 -4.06 6.72
N MET A 170 22.05 -4.68 7.64
CA MET A 170 22.39 -4.09 8.94
C MET A 170 23.45 -2.99 8.84
N GLU A 171 24.41 -3.11 7.92
CA GLU A 171 25.45 -2.09 7.69
C GLU A 171 24.88 -0.83 7.00
N HIS A 172 23.93 -1.03 6.08
CA HIS A 172 23.36 0.05 5.27
C HIS A 172 21.83 -0.03 5.23
N PRO A 173 21.13 0.13 6.37
CA PRO A 173 19.69 -0.07 6.44
C PRO A 173 18.96 0.94 5.54
N THR A 174 18.02 0.45 4.74
CA THR A 174 17.06 1.35 4.08
C THR A 174 16.08 1.91 5.11
N MET A 175 15.33 2.96 4.76
CA MET A 175 14.34 3.51 5.68
C MET A 175 13.23 2.52 6.07
N ILE A 176 12.79 1.68 5.14
CA ILE A 176 11.75 0.67 5.42
C ILE A 176 12.32 -0.40 6.34
N PHE A 177 13.52 -0.90 6.04
CA PHE A 177 14.22 -1.86 6.86
C PHE A 177 14.53 -1.35 8.27
N ALA A 178 14.98 -0.09 8.41
CA ALA A 178 15.24 0.54 9.72
C ALA A 178 13.97 0.60 10.59
N THR A 179 12.82 0.91 9.96
CA THR A 179 11.51 0.96 10.65
C THR A 179 11.06 -0.43 11.09
N LEU A 180 11.32 -1.48 10.30
CA LEU A 180 11.01 -2.85 10.67
C LEU A 180 11.92 -3.34 11.81
N ILE A 181 13.22 -3.03 11.72
CA ILE A 181 14.25 -3.39 12.71
C ILE A 181 13.95 -2.79 14.08
N SER A 182 13.51 -1.53 14.15
CA SER A 182 13.21 -0.89 15.44
C SER A 182 12.08 -1.59 16.19
N MET A 183 11.19 -2.28 15.48
CA MET A 183 10.09 -3.08 16.04
C MET A 183 10.50 -4.54 16.29
N LEU A 184 11.38 -5.11 15.47
CA LEU A 184 11.93 -6.44 15.68
C LEU A 184 12.97 -6.38 16.80
N LYS A 185 12.57 -6.36 18.08
CA LYS A 185 13.49 -6.40 19.26
C LYS A 185 14.79 -7.18 18.94
N MET A 186 15.86 -6.43 18.65
CA MET A 186 16.92 -6.85 17.70
C MET A 186 17.90 -7.92 18.19
N GLU A 187 17.80 -8.38 19.43
CA GLU A 187 18.71 -9.40 19.93
C GLU A 187 18.44 -10.78 19.28
N ASN A 188 17.23 -11.00 18.76
CA ASN A 188 16.81 -12.32 18.28
C ASN A 188 16.61 -12.40 16.75
N LEU A 189 16.81 -11.34 15.95
CA LEU A 189 16.47 -11.41 14.51
C LEU A 189 17.33 -12.43 13.76
N TYR A 190 18.66 -12.38 13.97
CA TYR A 190 19.57 -13.36 13.37
C TYR A 190 19.23 -14.77 13.85
N GLU A 191 18.96 -14.94 15.14
CA GLU A 191 18.55 -16.23 15.72
C GLU A 191 17.21 -16.74 15.16
N ILE A 192 16.22 -15.86 14.95
CA ILE A 192 14.93 -16.20 14.35
C ILE A 192 15.12 -16.69 12.93
N ILE A 193 15.94 -15.98 12.13
CA ILE A 193 16.22 -16.37 10.75
C ILE A 193 17.02 -17.67 10.72
N GLU A 194 18.07 -17.79 11.52
CA GLU A 194 18.93 -18.97 11.60
C GLU A 194 18.15 -20.21 12.04
N ASN A 195 17.35 -20.11 13.11
CA ASN A 195 16.50 -21.22 13.56
C ASN A 195 15.46 -21.60 12.52
N SER A 196 14.81 -20.62 11.88
CA SER A 196 13.80 -20.91 10.85
C SER A 196 14.42 -21.53 9.60
N TYR A 197 15.67 -21.18 9.29
CA TYR A 197 16.40 -21.65 8.12
C TYR A 197 16.98 -23.07 8.32
N HIS A 198 17.57 -23.35 9.49
CA HIS A 198 18.20 -24.65 9.78
C HIS A 198 17.24 -25.67 10.41
N CYS A 199 16.22 -25.20 11.13
CA CYS A 199 15.25 -26.04 11.83
C CYS A 199 13.80 -25.70 11.43
N PRO A 200 13.46 -25.65 10.11
CA PRO A 200 12.16 -25.16 9.65
C PRO A 200 10.97 -25.97 10.19
N VAL A 201 11.15 -27.28 10.41
CA VAL A 201 10.08 -28.19 10.87
C VAL A 201 9.71 -27.94 12.34
N THR A 202 10.67 -27.55 13.17
CA THR A 202 10.45 -27.29 14.61
C THR A 202 10.00 -25.88 14.90
N CYS A 203 10.20 -24.94 13.96
CA CYS A 203 9.73 -23.57 14.09
C CYS A 203 8.22 -23.48 13.88
N GLY A 204 7.52 -22.61 14.62
CA GLY A 204 6.11 -22.31 14.35
C GLY A 204 5.94 -21.52 13.06
N ALA A 205 4.75 -21.60 12.45
CA ALA A 205 4.41 -20.81 11.25
C ALA A 205 4.60 -19.28 11.43
N PRO A 206 4.25 -18.65 12.58
CA PRO A 206 4.50 -17.22 12.80
C PRO A 206 5.99 -16.86 12.78
N ARG A 207 6.84 -17.70 13.39
CA ARG A 207 8.30 -17.47 13.42
C ARG A 207 8.94 -17.65 12.05
N ARG A 208 8.49 -18.64 11.26
CA ARG A 208 8.86 -18.77 9.84
C ARG A 208 8.40 -17.57 9.03
N LEU A 209 7.16 -17.11 9.24
CA LEU A 209 6.60 -15.93 8.56
C LEU A 209 7.45 -14.68 8.82
N LEU A 210 7.88 -14.48 10.07
CA LEU A 210 8.82 -13.42 10.43
C LEU A 210 10.14 -13.55 9.66
N ALA A 211 10.79 -14.72 9.76
CA ALA A 211 12.10 -14.93 9.15
C ALA A 211 12.08 -14.71 7.63
N TYR A 212 11.17 -15.37 6.92
CA TYR A 212 11.09 -15.27 5.47
C TYR A 212 10.48 -13.95 5.01
N GLY A 213 9.62 -13.30 5.80
CA GLY A 213 9.16 -11.95 5.53
C GLY A 213 10.29 -10.93 5.58
N VAL A 214 11.19 -11.01 6.57
CA VAL A 214 12.35 -10.11 6.66
C VAL A 214 13.29 -10.35 5.47
N LEU A 215 13.58 -11.61 5.16
CA LEU A 215 14.41 -11.95 4.00
C LEU A 215 13.78 -11.48 2.68
N PHE A 216 12.46 -11.56 2.54
CA PHE A 216 11.75 -11.08 1.35
C PHE A 216 11.93 -9.57 1.17
N ASN A 217 11.80 -8.80 2.25
CA ASN A 217 12.05 -7.36 2.23
C ASN A 217 13.51 -7.07 1.85
N ILE A 218 14.48 -7.74 2.49
CA ILE A 218 15.92 -7.56 2.17
C ILE A 218 16.18 -7.86 0.69
N PHE A 219 15.75 -9.01 0.16
CA PHE A 219 16.00 -9.34 -1.25
C PHE A 219 15.25 -8.43 -2.23
N THR A 220 14.13 -7.84 -1.80
CA THR A 220 13.38 -6.86 -2.61
C THR A 220 14.06 -5.50 -2.63
N GLU A 221 14.50 -4.99 -1.48
CA GLU A 221 15.14 -3.67 -1.37
C GLU A 221 16.53 -3.65 -1.99
N TYR A 222 17.29 -4.73 -1.80
CA TYR A 222 18.65 -4.86 -2.32
C TYR A 222 18.66 -5.66 -3.63
N SER A 223 17.58 -5.63 -4.42
CA SER A 223 17.47 -6.40 -5.67
C SER A 223 18.52 -6.02 -6.73
N GLN A 224 19.08 -4.80 -6.63
CA GLN A 224 20.14 -4.31 -7.51
C GLN A 224 21.52 -4.93 -7.19
N VAL A 225 21.67 -5.57 -6.03
CA VAL A 225 22.91 -6.26 -5.67
C VAL A 225 22.97 -7.57 -6.45
N PRO A 226 24.10 -7.90 -7.11
CA PRO A 226 24.25 -9.10 -7.92
C PRO A 226 24.43 -10.34 -7.04
N TRP A 227 23.36 -10.76 -6.36
CA TRP A 227 23.34 -11.94 -5.53
C TRP A 227 23.56 -13.19 -6.41
N HIS A 228 24.72 -13.84 -6.37
CA HIS A 228 25.03 -15.01 -7.23
C HIS A 228 24.09 -16.21 -7.01
N GLY A 229 23.44 -16.77 -8.04
CA GLY A 229 22.62 -18.01 -7.96
C GLY A 229 21.18 -17.86 -8.49
N ILE A 230 20.36 -18.91 -8.28
CA ILE A 230 18.91 -18.98 -8.61
C ILE A 230 18.17 -17.74 -8.10
N ASP A 231 17.00 -17.41 -8.66
CA ASP A 231 16.11 -16.33 -8.20
C ASP A 231 15.71 -16.48 -6.71
N LYS A 232 16.51 -15.85 -5.84
CA LYS A 232 16.43 -15.95 -4.38
C LYS A 232 15.17 -15.35 -3.82
N LYS A 233 14.67 -14.29 -4.48
CA LYS A 233 13.43 -13.64 -4.10
C LYS A 233 12.28 -14.62 -4.23
N THR A 234 12.17 -15.30 -5.37
CA THR A 234 11.13 -16.32 -5.61
C THR A 234 11.19 -17.48 -4.61
N LEU A 235 12.41 -17.92 -4.23
CA LEU A 235 12.56 -18.96 -3.20
C LEU A 235 12.04 -18.50 -1.83
N VAL A 236 12.45 -17.30 -1.38
CA VAL A 236 12.00 -16.75 -0.10
C VAL A 236 10.51 -16.44 -0.11
N GLU A 237 9.98 -15.93 -1.22
CA GLU A 237 8.55 -15.70 -1.45
C GLU A 237 7.75 -16.99 -1.31
N THR A 238 8.25 -18.10 -1.85
CA THR A 238 7.60 -19.42 -1.71
C THR A 238 7.53 -19.86 -0.24
N HIS A 239 8.62 -19.72 0.50
CA HIS A 239 8.65 -20.04 1.94
C HIS A 239 7.71 -19.15 2.75
N PHE A 240 7.64 -17.87 2.40
CA PHE A 240 6.71 -16.91 2.99
C PHE A 240 5.24 -17.32 2.72
N GLU A 241 4.88 -17.66 1.48
CA GLU A 241 3.53 -18.10 1.12
C GLU A 241 3.12 -19.40 1.85
N VAL A 242 4.05 -20.36 1.97
CA VAL A 242 3.82 -21.59 2.75
C VAL A 242 3.61 -21.27 4.23
N ALA A 243 4.43 -20.39 4.82
CA ALA A 243 4.27 -19.99 6.20
C ALA A 243 2.91 -19.32 6.48
N ILE A 244 2.45 -18.44 5.58
CA ILE A 244 1.09 -17.85 5.65
C ILE A 244 0.02 -18.95 5.58
N SER A 245 0.17 -19.91 4.67
CA SER A 245 -0.79 -21.01 4.48
C SER A 245 -0.91 -21.93 5.69
N GLN A 246 0.12 -21.96 6.53
CA GLN A 246 0.21 -22.78 7.73
C GLN A 246 -0.08 -22.00 9.01
N LEU A 247 -0.42 -20.70 8.94
CA LEU A 247 -0.84 -19.94 10.11
C LEU A 247 -2.13 -20.52 10.69
N ASP A 248 -2.17 -20.63 12.02
CA ASP A 248 -3.40 -20.97 12.73
C ASP A 248 -4.39 -19.80 12.63
N MET A 249 -5.68 -20.13 12.53
CA MET A 249 -6.75 -19.13 12.62
C MET A 249 -6.85 -18.55 14.04
N PHE A 250 -6.49 -19.32 15.08
CA PHE A 250 -6.59 -18.93 16.49
C PHE A 250 -5.23 -18.65 17.10
N LEU A 251 -4.44 -17.79 16.46
CA LEU A 251 -3.14 -17.38 16.99
C LEU A 251 -3.30 -16.74 18.37
N PRO A 252 -2.54 -17.18 19.40
CA PRO A 252 -2.57 -16.55 20.70
C PRO A 252 -2.00 -15.13 20.59
N ALA A 253 -2.54 -14.20 21.39
CA ALA A 253 -2.05 -12.84 21.43
C ALA A 253 -0.65 -12.80 22.05
N SER A 254 0.36 -12.45 21.24
CA SER A 254 1.74 -12.28 21.67
C SER A 254 2.43 -11.24 20.81
N TYR A 255 3.50 -10.63 21.33
CA TYR A 255 4.31 -9.68 20.54
C TYR A 255 4.81 -10.30 19.23
N GLU A 256 5.32 -11.54 19.30
CA GLU A 256 5.83 -12.27 18.14
C GLU A 256 4.74 -12.50 17.08
N ASN A 257 3.55 -12.95 17.48
CA ASN A 257 2.47 -13.21 16.54
C ASN A 257 1.93 -11.92 15.91
N ILE A 258 1.82 -10.84 16.69
CA ILE A 258 1.41 -9.53 16.15
C ILE A 258 2.45 -9.04 15.15
N MET A 259 3.74 -9.12 15.47
CA MET A 259 4.82 -8.73 14.55
C MET A 259 4.81 -9.59 13.27
N ALA A 260 4.56 -10.90 13.40
CA ALA A 260 4.47 -11.82 12.26
C ALA A 260 3.36 -11.42 11.28
N LEU A 261 2.17 -11.10 11.81
CA LEU A 261 1.03 -10.64 11.02
C LEU A 261 1.27 -9.25 10.42
N SER A 262 1.89 -8.33 11.15
CA SER A 262 2.26 -7.01 10.65
C SER A 262 3.27 -7.08 9.51
N LEU A 263 4.29 -7.92 9.63
CA LEU A 263 5.26 -8.15 8.56
C LEU A 263 4.62 -8.87 7.37
N GLY A 264 3.79 -9.87 7.63
CA GLY A 264 2.98 -10.53 6.59
C GLY A 264 2.09 -9.55 5.83
N THR A 265 1.52 -8.56 6.52
CA THR A 265 0.76 -7.46 5.90
C THR A 265 1.63 -6.65 4.96
N ALA A 266 2.83 -6.22 5.40
CA ALA A 266 3.75 -5.43 4.59
C ALA A 266 4.13 -6.19 3.31
N CYS A 267 4.57 -7.45 3.43
CA CYS A 267 4.91 -8.29 2.28
C CYS A 267 3.69 -8.52 1.35
N ALA A 268 2.50 -8.77 1.90
CA ALA A 268 1.29 -8.93 1.08
C ALA A 268 0.92 -7.65 0.30
N VAL A 269 1.19 -6.46 0.85
CA VAL A 269 1.07 -5.19 0.13
C VAL A 269 2.09 -5.12 -1.02
N GLU A 270 3.35 -5.48 -0.78
CA GLU A 270 4.40 -5.49 -1.81
C GLU A 270 4.13 -6.49 -2.93
N MET A 271 3.52 -7.63 -2.61
CA MET A 271 3.08 -8.65 -3.56
C MET A 271 1.77 -8.29 -4.27
N CYS A 272 1.21 -7.10 -4.04
CA CYS A 272 -0.07 -6.66 -4.60
C CYS A 272 -1.24 -7.62 -4.27
N LYS A 273 -1.26 -8.18 -3.04
CA LYS A 273 -2.32 -9.04 -2.50
C LYS A 273 -3.13 -8.31 -1.41
N PRO A 274 -3.91 -7.26 -1.76
CA PRO A 274 -4.54 -6.38 -0.78
C PRO A 274 -5.60 -7.07 0.09
N SER A 275 -6.28 -8.10 -0.43
CA SER A 275 -7.24 -8.90 0.36
C SER A 275 -6.55 -9.70 1.47
N LEU A 276 -5.40 -10.30 1.18
CA LEU A 276 -4.59 -11.00 2.17
C LEU A 276 -4.02 -10.00 3.20
N ALA A 277 -3.45 -8.89 2.74
CA ALA A 277 -2.95 -7.84 3.62
C ALA A 277 -4.03 -7.33 4.59
N TRP A 278 -5.25 -7.15 4.11
CA TRP A 278 -6.38 -6.75 4.96
C TRP A 278 -6.72 -7.78 6.04
N VAL A 279 -6.74 -9.07 5.72
CA VAL A 279 -7.00 -10.12 6.73
C VAL A 279 -5.89 -10.15 7.77
N LEU A 280 -4.63 -10.06 7.34
CA LEU A 280 -3.49 -10.09 8.25
C LEU A 280 -3.48 -8.88 9.19
N VAL A 281 -3.69 -7.66 8.67
CA VAL A 281 -3.71 -6.46 9.51
C VAL A 281 -4.91 -6.44 10.46
N ALA A 282 -6.08 -6.94 10.04
CA ALA A 282 -7.26 -7.02 10.90
C ALA A 282 -7.02 -7.96 12.09
N ASN A 283 -6.40 -9.12 11.85
CA ASN A 283 -6.01 -10.04 12.91
C ASN A 283 -4.92 -9.44 13.81
N ALA A 284 -3.90 -8.80 13.23
CA ALA A 284 -2.85 -8.11 13.98
C ALA A 284 -3.46 -7.03 14.90
N ALA A 285 -4.38 -6.22 14.39
CA ALA A 285 -5.10 -5.20 15.14
C ALA A 285 -5.92 -5.79 16.29
N GLU A 286 -6.61 -6.92 16.08
CA GLU A 286 -7.37 -7.58 17.12
C GLU A 286 -6.48 -8.13 18.24
N LEU A 287 -5.39 -8.83 17.90
CA LEU A 287 -4.43 -9.32 18.89
C LEU A 287 -3.78 -8.15 19.64
N CYS A 288 -3.42 -7.06 18.93
CA CYS A 288 -2.84 -5.85 19.49
C CYS A 288 -3.79 -5.14 20.49
N LYS A 289 -5.09 -5.05 20.15
CA LYS A 289 -6.12 -4.53 21.07
C LYS A 289 -6.32 -5.45 22.27
N SER A 290 -6.31 -6.76 22.08
CA SER A 290 -6.49 -7.73 23.16
C SER A 290 -5.37 -7.67 24.21
N LEU A 291 -4.14 -7.32 23.81
CA LEU A 291 -3.04 -7.03 24.73
C LEU A 291 -3.03 -5.60 25.27
N GLY A 292 -3.98 -4.75 24.88
CA GLY A 292 -4.09 -3.39 25.39
C GLY A 292 -3.18 -2.35 24.74
N TYR A 293 -2.41 -2.70 23.68
CA TYR A 293 -1.37 -1.84 23.13
C TYR A 293 -1.87 -0.51 22.57
N HIS A 294 -3.17 -0.39 22.26
CA HIS A 294 -3.85 0.86 21.88
C HIS A 294 -3.96 1.90 23.02
N ARG A 295 -3.71 1.49 24.27
CA ARG A 295 -3.84 2.32 25.47
C ARG A 295 -2.52 2.42 26.23
N PHE A 296 -2.04 3.64 26.42
CA PHE A 296 -0.75 3.90 27.05
C PHE A 296 -0.70 3.37 28.50
N GLU A 297 -1.83 3.40 29.19
CA GLU A 297 -1.98 2.99 30.58
C GLU A 297 -1.60 1.52 30.82
N THR A 298 -1.69 0.68 29.79
CA THR A 298 -1.36 -0.76 29.88
C THR A 298 0.15 -1.02 29.87
N MET A 299 0.96 -0.01 29.55
CA MET A 299 2.41 -0.11 29.37
C MET A 299 3.19 0.78 30.36
N ILE A 300 2.54 1.29 31.43
CA ILE A 300 3.19 2.18 32.41
C ILE A 300 4.34 1.49 33.15
N ASN A 301 4.21 0.17 33.39
CA ASN A 301 5.20 -0.62 34.12
C ASN A 301 6.19 -1.35 33.20
N ASP A 302 6.08 -1.18 31.88
CA ASP A 302 7.05 -1.75 30.95
C ASP A 302 8.38 -1.00 31.04
N THR A 303 9.48 -1.67 30.71
CA THR A 303 10.74 -0.98 30.39
C THR A 303 10.53 -0.01 29.23
N GLU A 304 11.31 1.05 29.14
CA GLU A 304 11.18 2.01 28.04
C GLU A 304 11.34 1.35 26.66
N GLU A 305 12.22 0.36 26.54
CA GLU A 305 12.45 -0.42 25.33
C GLU A 305 11.17 -1.15 24.89
N ASP A 306 10.56 -1.89 25.81
CA ASP A 306 9.32 -2.63 25.56
C ASP A 306 8.14 -1.72 25.25
N GLN A 307 7.99 -0.63 26.01
CA GLN A 307 6.95 0.36 25.77
C GLN A 307 7.08 0.95 24.35
N ARG A 308 8.30 1.35 23.95
CA ARG A 308 8.57 1.88 22.60
C ARG A 308 8.23 0.84 21.52
N ALA A 309 8.72 -0.39 21.68
CA ALA A 309 8.50 -1.45 20.70
C ALA A 309 7.01 -1.79 20.52
N LYS A 310 6.19 -1.72 21.58
CA LYS A 310 4.74 -1.91 21.52
C LYS A 310 4.03 -0.74 20.85
N ILE A 311 4.41 0.50 21.19
CA ILE A 311 3.85 1.73 20.58
C ILE A 311 4.15 1.78 19.09
N ASP A 312 5.39 1.51 18.70
CA ASP A 312 5.82 1.51 17.30
C ASP A 312 5.05 0.45 16.50
N LEU A 313 4.98 -0.78 17.01
CA LEU A 313 4.21 -1.87 16.39
C LEU A 313 2.72 -1.52 16.25
N PHE A 314 2.12 -0.90 17.27
CA PHE A 314 0.73 -0.43 17.18
C PHE A 314 0.56 0.60 16.05
N TRP A 315 1.44 1.60 15.97
CA TRP A 315 1.35 2.64 14.95
C TRP A 315 1.56 2.08 13.53
N LEU A 316 2.41 1.06 13.36
CA LEU A 316 2.54 0.35 12.09
C LEU A 316 1.22 -0.28 11.63
N ILE A 317 0.57 -1.02 12.54
CA ILE A 317 -0.73 -1.66 12.28
C ILE A 317 -1.79 -0.60 11.99
N PHE A 318 -1.82 0.48 12.77
CA PHE A 318 -2.73 1.61 12.55
C PHE A 318 -2.59 2.20 11.15
N MET A 319 -1.35 2.41 10.68
CA MET A 319 -1.09 2.94 9.34
C MET A 319 -1.60 2.00 8.24
N PHE A 320 -1.31 0.71 8.34
CA PHE A 320 -1.80 -0.28 7.38
C PHE A 320 -3.33 -0.39 7.39
N ASP A 321 -3.95 -0.42 8.58
CA ASP A 321 -5.40 -0.52 8.72
C ASP A 321 -6.09 0.67 8.04
N LYS A 322 -5.65 1.92 8.29
CA LYS A 322 -6.24 3.12 7.67
C LYS A 322 -6.02 3.16 6.16
N GLN A 323 -4.81 2.83 5.71
CA GLN A 323 -4.47 2.83 4.29
C GLN A 323 -5.28 1.78 3.51
N LEU A 324 -5.37 0.54 4.03
CA LEU A 324 -6.10 -0.55 3.40
C LEU A 324 -7.61 -0.31 3.47
N SER A 325 -8.12 0.23 4.57
CA SER A 325 -9.54 0.61 4.72
C SER A 325 -9.97 1.60 3.64
N LEU A 326 -9.20 2.66 3.45
CA LEU A 326 -9.47 3.63 2.40
C LEU A 326 -9.35 3.00 1.01
N ARG A 327 -8.33 2.19 0.75
CA ARG A 327 -8.12 1.56 -0.58
C ARG A 327 -9.18 0.53 -0.94
N LEU A 328 -9.70 -0.20 0.05
CA LEU A 328 -10.68 -1.27 -0.16
C LEU A 328 -12.13 -0.81 0.02
N GLY A 329 -12.34 0.44 0.45
CA GLY A 329 -13.66 0.99 0.71
C GLY A 329 -14.36 0.37 1.90
N ARG A 330 -13.59 0.02 2.93
CA ARG A 330 -14.10 -0.63 4.15
C ARG A 330 -13.80 0.22 5.37
N ALA A 331 -14.60 0.01 6.41
CA ALA A 331 -14.35 0.65 7.70
C ALA A 331 -13.06 0.10 8.32
N SER A 332 -12.31 1.02 8.92
CA SER A 332 -11.11 0.71 9.69
C SER A 332 -11.46 -0.07 10.95
N THR A 333 -10.63 -1.06 11.28
CA THR A 333 -10.82 -1.92 12.45
C THR A 333 -10.41 -1.22 13.74
N ILE A 334 -9.55 -0.20 13.64
CA ILE A 334 -9.08 0.61 14.76
C ILE A 334 -9.78 1.98 14.73
N GLN A 335 -10.54 2.31 15.78
CA GLN A 335 -11.20 3.60 15.86
C GLN A 335 -10.31 4.65 16.52
N ASP A 336 -10.26 5.86 15.94
CA ASP A 336 -9.37 6.92 16.41
C ASP A 336 -9.65 7.33 17.87
N TRP A 337 -10.91 7.23 18.31
CA TRP A 337 -11.33 7.59 19.67
C TRP A 337 -11.00 6.52 20.73
N ASP A 338 -10.55 5.34 20.33
CA ASP A 338 -10.14 4.27 21.24
C ASP A 338 -8.61 4.23 21.45
N VAL A 339 -7.87 5.13 20.80
CA VAL A 339 -6.40 5.18 20.89
C VAL A 339 -5.95 6.29 21.84
N SER A 340 -5.24 5.93 22.92
CA SER A 340 -4.64 6.91 23.87
C SER A 340 -3.13 7.10 23.70
N LEU A 341 -2.51 6.45 22.71
CA LEU A 341 -1.07 6.48 22.54
C LEU A 341 -0.52 7.86 22.13
N PRO A 342 0.65 8.24 22.64
CA PRO A 342 1.38 9.39 22.13
C PRO A 342 1.80 9.13 20.67
N LEU A 343 1.84 10.19 19.87
CA LEU A 343 2.48 10.11 18.55
C LEU A 343 3.96 9.76 18.73
N PRO A 344 4.56 9.00 17.80
CA PRO A 344 6.00 8.75 17.81
C PRO A 344 6.75 10.09 17.85
N ALA A 345 7.57 10.29 18.87
CA ALA A 345 8.27 11.54 19.09
C ALA A 345 9.72 11.44 18.58
N ALA A 346 10.17 12.46 17.84
CA ALA A 346 11.55 12.55 17.39
C ALA A 346 12.51 12.54 18.57
N LYS A 347 13.40 11.54 18.64
CA LYS A 347 14.49 11.59 19.61
C LYS A 347 15.38 12.79 19.26
N LYS A 348 15.69 13.61 20.26
CA LYS A 348 16.81 14.57 20.21
C LYS A 348 18.11 13.78 20.44
N THR A 349 18.52 12.95 19.49
CA THR A 349 19.81 12.26 19.54
C THR A 349 20.65 12.69 18.33
N PRO A 350 21.97 12.89 18.48
CA PRO A 350 22.77 13.50 17.43
C PRO A 350 22.86 12.60 16.19
N ILE A 351 22.59 13.22 15.05
CA ILE A 351 23.11 12.94 13.70
C ILE A 351 22.33 11.95 12.82
N ASN A 352 21.70 10.85 13.28
CA ASN A 352 20.99 9.94 12.34
C ASN A 352 19.56 9.50 12.74
N SER A 353 19.07 9.88 13.92
CA SER A 353 17.77 9.43 14.47
C SER A 353 16.68 10.50 14.45
N PHE A 354 17.03 11.72 14.03
CA PHE A 354 16.09 12.85 13.96
C PHE A 354 15.17 12.76 12.73
N GLU A 355 15.62 12.10 11.65
CA GLU A 355 14.85 11.99 10.40
C GLU A 355 13.79 10.86 10.45
N GLU A 356 14.11 9.72 11.05
CA GLU A 356 13.26 8.51 11.07
C GLU A 356 11.98 8.73 11.89
N SER A 357 12.11 9.26 13.11
CA SER A 357 10.97 9.43 14.01
C SER A 357 10.04 10.58 13.60
N ASN A 358 10.58 11.62 12.95
CA ASN A 358 9.74 12.64 12.28
C ASN A 358 8.93 12.06 11.11
N MET A 359 9.47 11.05 10.42
CA MET A 359 8.79 10.40 9.30
C MET A 359 7.65 9.48 9.76
N ILE A 360 7.86 8.63 10.77
CA ILE A 360 6.78 7.78 11.31
C ILE A 360 5.63 8.64 11.85
N CYS A 361 5.95 9.71 12.60
CA CYS A 361 4.97 10.68 13.06
C CYS A 361 4.16 11.30 11.90
N TYR A 362 4.83 11.64 10.80
CA TYR A 362 4.17 12.13 9.58
C TYR A 362 3.23 11.07 8.99
N TRP A 363 3.68 9.82 8.85
CA TRP A 363 2.86 8.75 8.30
C TRP A 363 1.64 8.43 9.16
N VAL A 364 1.77 8.46 10.49
CA VAL A 364 0.64 8.33 11.41
C VAL A 364 -0.38 9.46 11.21
N LYS A 365 0.08 10.71 11.03
CA LYS A 365 -0.81 11.85 10.73
C LYS A 365 -1.53 11.66 9.40
N VAL A 366 -0.82 11.19 8.37
CA VAL A 366 -1.42 10.87 7.06
C VAL A 366 -2.45 9.76 7.21
N ALA A 367 -2.15 8.70 7.98
CA ALA A 367 -3.08 7.60 8.24
C ALA A 367 -4.36 8.07 8.95
N LYS A 368 -4.26 8.98 9.93
CA LYS A 368 -5.44 9.61 10.55
C LYS A 368 -6.29 10.34 9.52
N ILE A 369 -5.68 11.11 8.63
CA ILE A 369 -6.40 11.79 7.54
C ILE A 369 -7.05 10.77 6.60
N GLN A 370 -6.36 9.69 6.22
CA GLN A 370 -6.93 8.62 5.40
C GLN A 370 -8.17 7.98 6.04
N GLY A 371 -8.14 7.76 7.36
CA GLY A 371 -9.30 7.32 8.11
C GLY A 371 -10.47 8.29 8.02
N GLN A 372 -10.21 9.57 8.22
CA GLN A 372 -11.23 10.62 8.12
C GLN A 372 -11.77 10.80 6.70
N VAL A 373 -10.93 10.62 5.67
CA VAL A 373 -11.36 10.62 4.27
C VAL A 373 -12.37 9.51 4.06
N TYR A 374 -12.08 8.28 4.48
CA TYR A 374 -13.04 7.19 4.39
C TYR A 374 -14.33 7.52 5.16
N GLU A 375 -14.21 7.82 6.45
CA GLU A 375 -15.34 8.06 7.34
C GLU A 375 -16.25 9.20 6.86
N LYS A 376 -15.67 10.32 6.41
CA LYS A 376 -16.42 11.56 6.14
C LYS A 376 -16.75 11.79 4.68
N LEU A 377 -16.16 11.03 3.74
CA LEU A 377 -16.42 11.17 2.30
C LEU A 377 -17.03 9.92 1.66
N PHE A 378 -16.76 8.74 2.21
CA PHE A 378 -17.04 7.44 1.56
C PHE A 378 -17.81 6.44 2.43
N SER A 379 -18.09 6.76 3.69
CA SER A 379 -18.97 5.94 4.52
C SER A 379 -20.42 6.00 4.03
N PRO A 380 -21.24 4.96 4.25
CA PRO A 380 -22.65 4.94 3.85
C PRO A 380 -23.45 6.16 4.36
N VAL A 381 -23.17 6.61 5.59
CA VAL A 381 -23.83 7.76 6.22
C VAL A 381 -23.47 9.07 5.52
N THR A 382 -22.32 9.15 4.87
CA THR A 382 -21.93 10.37 4.16
C THR A 382 -22.79 10.60 2.91
N TYR A 383 -23.28 9.54 2.26
CA TYR A 383 -24.12 9.65 1.07
C TYR A 383 -25.49 10.25 1.36
N THR A 384 -25.91 10.33 2.62
CA THR A 384 -27.13 11.07 3.01
C THR A 384 -26.90 12.57 3.13
N LYS A 385 -25.65 13.04 3.05
CA LYS A 385 -25.30 14.48 3.11
C LYS A 385 -25.42 15.13 1.74
N SER A 386 -25.72 16.43 1.71
CA SER A 386 -25.77 17.20 0.47
C SER A 386 -24.40 17.25 -0.24
N PRO A 387 -24.36 17.35 -1.57
CA PRO A 387 -23.10 17.47 -2.32
C PRO A 387 -22.23 18.64 -1.86
N SER A 388 -22.83 19.80 -1.55
CA SER A 388 -22.12 20.97 -1.04
C SER A 388 -21.46 20.71 0.32
N ALA A 389 -22.16 20.04 1.24
CA ALA A 389 -21.60 19.66 2.53
C ALA A 389 -20.42 18.69 2.37
N ARG A 390 -20.52 17.70 1.47
CA ARG A 390 -19.42 16.78 1.14
C ARG A 390 -18.23 17.51 0.52
N GLY A 391 -18.48 18.46 -0.38
CA GLY A 391 -17.43 19.31 -0.96
C GLY A 391 -16.69 20.16 0.08
N GLN A 392 -17.39 20.69 1.08
CA GLN A 392 -16.75 21.42 2.18
C GLN A 392 -15.90 20.51 3.05
N ILE A 393 -16.40 19.31 3.38
CA ILE A 393 -15.63 18.31 4.12
C ILE A 393 -14.34 17.95 3.36
N ALA A 394 -14.43 17.76 2.05
CA ALA A 394 -13.27 17.46 1.22
C ALA A 394 -12.21 18.58 1.27
N ARG A 395 -12.62 19.85 1.13
CA ARG A 395 -11.70 21.00 1.27
C ARG A 395 -11.01 21.03 2.63
N ASN A 396 -11.76 20.86 3.71
CA ASN A 396 -11.20 20.84 5.07
C ASN A 396 -10.15 19.72 5.25
N LEU A 397 -10.37 18.55 4.63
CA LEU A 397 -9.43 17.44 4.67
C LEU A 397 -8.17 17.71 3.83
N VAL A 398 -8.30 18.38 2.68
CA VAL A 398 -7.17 18.84 1.87
C VAL A 398 -6.31 19.84 2.65
N ASP A 399 -6.93 20.82 3.31
CA ASP A 399 -6.22 21.80 4.14
C ASP A 399 -5.48 21.12 5.29
N ALA A 400 -6.12 20.14 5.94
CA ALA A 400 -5.50 19.33 6.98
C ALA A 400 -4.28 18.57 6.45
N MET A 401 -4.36 17.99 5.24
CA MET A 401 -3.24 17.31 4.58
C MET A 401 -2.12 18.28 4.21
N GLY A 402 -2.45 19.46 3.67
CA GLY A 402 -1.52 20.54 3.32
C GLY A 402 -0.72 21.02 4.53
N SER A 403 -1.39 21.27 5.66
CA SER A 403 -0.74 21.68 6.91
C SER A 403 0.22 20.61 7.50
N GLY A 404 0.00 19.34 7.16
CA GLY A 404 0.91 18.24 7.50
C GLY A 404 2.14 18.18 6.59
N LEU A 405 1.96 18.46 5.30
CA LEU A 405 3.03 18.52 4.29
C LEU A 405 3.95 19.73 4.47
N GLU A 406 3.42 20.90 4.80
CA GLU A 406 4.23 22.11 5.02
C GLU A 406 5.16 21.97 6.23
N ARG A 407 4.68 21.37 7.33
CA ARG A 407 5.53 21.06 8.50
C ARG A 407 6.68 20.09 8.16
N LYS A 408 6.48 19.15 7.23
CA LYS A 408 7.54 18.28 6.70
C LYS A 408 8.58 19.05 5.89
N ARG A 409 8.16 20.06 5.12
CA ARG A 409 9.06 20.93 4.33
C ARG A 409 9.88 21.87 5.21
N LEU A 410 9.27 22.44 6.25
CA LEU A 410 9.95 23.27 7.25
C LEU A 410 11.01 22.45 8.03
N CYS A 411 10.65 21.27 8.53
CA CYS A 411 11.59 20.40 9.24
C CYS A 411 12.79 19.96 8.36
N LYS A 412 12.59 19.76 7.05
CA LYS A 412 13.69 19.50 6.10
C LYS A 412 14.58 20.72 5.85
N ARG A 413 14.02 21.94 5.84
CA ARG A 413 14.80 23.18 5.65
C ARG A 413 15.63 23.51 6.88
N ASP A 414 15.08 23.30 8.08
CA ASP A 414 15.78 23.55 9.33
C ASP A 414 16.96 22.58 9.52
N ALA A 415 16.78 21.30 9.18
CA ALA A 415 17.87 20.31 9.19
C ALA A 415 18.98 20.61 8.16
N PHE A 416 18.63 21.12 6.97
CA PHE A 416 19.62 21.56 5.98
C PHE A 416 20.38 22.80 6.45
N HIS A 417 19.73 23.75 7.13
CA HIS A 417 20.39 24.93 7.68
C HIS A 417 21.32 24.60 8.85
N GLU A 418 20.94 23.69 9.76
CA GLU A 418 21.82 23.22 10.85
C GLU A 418 23.04 22.43 10.32
N SER A 419 22.90 21.70 9.20
CA SER A 419 24.02 20.97 8.58
C SER A 419 24.99 21.84 7.78
N THR A 420 24.68 23.12 7.56
CA THR A 420 25.48 24.06 6.75
C THR A 420 26.08 25.21 7.55
N GLU A 421 25.94 25.23 8.88
CA GLU A 421 26.75 26.11 9.73
C GLU A 421 28.19 25.59 9.77
N PRO A 422 29.17 26.31 9.19
CA PRO A 422 30.54 25.85 9.22
C PRO A 422 31.11 26.08 10.62
N GLU A 423 31.66 24.99 11.16
CA GLU A 423 32.79 24.80 12.07
C GLU A 423 33.81 25.97 12.21
N ARG A 424 33.37 27.21 12.43
CA ARG A 424 34.23 28.39 12.64
C ARG A 424 34.33 28.83 14.10
N ASP A 425 33.38 28.45 14.95
CA ASP A 425 33.36 28.92 16.35
C ASP A 425 33.90 27.90 17.37
N ARG A 426 34.38 26.72 16.93
CA ARG A 426 35.02 25.74 17.83
C ARG A 426 36.55 25.79 17.88
N ILE A 427 37.20 26.63 17.08
CA ILE A 427 38.68 26.81 17.11
C ILE A 427 39.09 28.08 17.89
N ALA A 428 38.17 28.97 18.24
CA ALA A 428 38.50 30.22 18.94
C ALA A 428 38.61 30.12 20.48
N PHE A 429 38.24 28.98 21.10
CA PHE A 429 38.18 28.86 22.58
C PHE A 429 39.18 27.86 23.21
N GLN A 430 40.17 27.36 22.47
CA GLN A 430 41.26 26.52 23.02
C GLN A 430 42.65 27.18 23.01
N GLY A 431 42.73 28.48 22.72
CA GLY A 431 44.00 29.22 22.57
C GLY A 431 44.36 30.22 23.68
N GLN A 432 43.72 30.18 24.85
CA GLN A 432 43.98 31.18 25.91
C GLN A 432 43.80 30.61 27.34
N ALA A 433 44.53 29.54 27.65
CA ALA A 433 44.73 29.08 29.03
C ALA A 433 46.07 28.34 29.19
N ARG A 434 47.15 28.98 28.78
CA ARG A 434 48.53 28.65 29.20
C ARG A 434 49.33 29.95 29.23
N PHE A 435 49.29 30.65 30.36
CA PHE A 435 50.32 31.54 30.90
C PHE A 435 49.73 32.23 32.14
N ALA A 436 49.86 31.55 33.29
CA ALA A 436 49.98 32.11 34.65
C ALA A 436 50.19 30.94 35.61
#